data_AF-A0A964MZL0-F1
#
_entry.id   AF-A0A964MZL0-F1
#
_cell.length_a   1.000
_cell.length_b   1.000
_cell.length_c   1.000
_cell.angle_alpha   90.00
_cell.angle_beta   90.00
_cell.angle_gamma   90.00
#
_symmetry.space_group_name_H-M   'P 1'
#
loop_
_entity.id
_entity.type
_entity.pdbx_description
1 polymer ?
#
loop_
_entity_poly.entity_id
_entity_poly.type
_entity_poly.pdbx_seq_one_letter_code
_entity_poly.pdbx_strand_id
1 'polypeptide(L)'
;MDCKQIEGSLAAVVDGGAPPGEAARVAQHLASCPACRQAMQVQAIARAVLRTRAAQLSVVAPPGLSTRIIASARAERPEAAAILSWRGRLSAFSAAAILVLTLGFALLSIVTERSTVVLAAQLALDHLKCFMIDGDSDGAPISKADAEATIAREYGWTASVPASAAAEGVELMAVRHCLYGDGMAAHLLYRVKGQAVSLFIMPGLVRPAAELSVLGHDEVVWTQGDRTYMLVADAGTTAGLARVASYLRNEAR
;
A
#
# COMPACT_ATOMS: atom_id res chain seq x y z
N MET A 1 0.90 -48.86 8.00
CA MET A 1 0.28 -48.03 6.94
C MET A 1 -0.77 -48.87 6.26
N ASP A 2 -1.94 -48.29 6.01
CA ASP A 2 -2.95 -48.93 5.18
C ASP A 2 -2.62 -48.76 3.68
N CYS A 3 -3.33 -49.47 2.82
CA CYS A 3 -3.11 -49.41 1.37
C CYS A 3 -3.31 -48.00 0.80
N LYS A 4 -4.24 -47.22 1.36
CA LYS A 4 -4.57 -45.87 0.88
C LYS A 4 -3.41 -44.89 1.10
N GLN A 5 -2.75 -44.99 2.26
CA GLN A 5 -1.55 -44.20 2.55
C GLN A 5 -0.38 -44.58 1.64
N ILE A 6 -0.24 -45.87 1.32
CA ILE A 6 0.83 -46.36 0.45
C ILE A 6 0.62 -45.90 -0.99
N GLU A 7 -0.60 -46.00 -1.52
CA GLU A 7 -0.96 -45.56 -2.88
C GLU A 7 -0.58 -44.09 -3.13
N GLY A 8 -0.79 -43.21 -2.14
CA GLY A 8 -0.38 -41.80 -2.22
C GLY A 8 1.14 -41.60 -2.32
N SER A 9 1.94 -42.51 -1.75
CA SER A 9 3.41 -42.44 -1.73
C SER A 9 4.08 -43.15 -2.90
N LEU A 10 3.38 -44.04 -3.62
CA LEU A 10 3.99 -44.87 -4.67
C LEU A 10 4.62 -44.03 -5.79
N ALA A 11 3.96 -42.95 -6.23
CA ALA A 11 4.46 -42.09 -7.30
C ALA A 11 5.78 -41.43 -6.90
N ALA A 12 5.87 -40.90 -5.67
CA ALA A 12 7.09 -40.28 -5.16
C ALA A 12 8.25 -41.28 -5.04
N VAL A 13 7.96 -42.52 -4.63
CA VAL A 13 8.96 -43.61 -4.58
C VAL A 13 9.41 -44.01 -5.98
N VAL A 14 8.45 -44.21 -6.89
CA VAL A 14 8.72 -44.53 -8.30
C VAL A 14 9.51 -43.40 -8.95
N ASP A 15 9.29 -42.15 -8.56
CA ASP A 15 10.02 -40.98 -9.03
C ASP A 15 11.40 -40.74 -8.38
N GLY A 16 11.70 -41.46 -7.30
CA GLY A 16 12.94 -41.29 -6.53
C GLY A 16 12.95 -40.01 -5.70
N GLY A 17 11.78 -39.39 -5.49
CA GLY A 17 11.60 -38.18 -4.67
C GLY A 17 11.18 -38.47 -3.23
N ALA A 18 10.87 -39.72 -2.88
CA ALA A 18 10.46 -40.09 -1.53
C ALA A 18 11.64 -40.01 -0.53
N PRO A 19 11.46 -39.43 0.67
CA PRO A 19 12.44 -39.48 1.74
C PRO A 19 12.84 -40.92 2.10
N PRO A 20 14.08 -41.18 2.56
CA PRO A 20 14.54 -42.54 2.86
C PRO A 20 13.64 -43.32 3.83
N GLY A 21 13.10 -42.65 4.86
CA GLY A 21 12.17 -43.26 5.81
C GLY A 21 10.78 -43.57 5.23
N GLU A 22 10.36 -42.87 4.18
CA GLU A 22 9.12 -43.17 3.46
C GLU A 22 9.31 -44.32 2.48
N ALA A 23 10.42 -44.33 1.75
CA ALA A 23 10.78 -45.43 0.85
C ALA A 23 10.89 -46.78 1.59
N ALA A 24 11.51 -46.79 2.78
CA ALA A 24 11.62 -47.99 3.60
C ALA A 24 10.24 -48.52 4.08
N ARG A 25 9.33 -47.62 4.48
CA ARG A 25 7.97 -47.98 4.89
C ARG A 25 7.14 -48.54 3.74
N VAL A 26 7.29 -47.97 2.54
CA VAL A 26 6.65 -48.49 1.33
C VAL A 26 7.20 -49.88 1.00
N ALA A 27 8.52 -50.07 0.99
CA ALA A 27 9.14 -51.37 0.73
C ALA A 27 8.66 -52.46 1.72
N GLN A 28 8.52 -52.12 3.00
CA GLN A 28 8.00 -53.04 4.02
C GLN A 28 6.54 -53.47 3.72
N HIS A 29 5.66 -52.53 3.34
CA HIS A 29 4.27 -52.86 3.00
C HIS A 29 4.19 -53.69 1.71
N LEU A 30 5.03 -53.40 0.73
CA LEU A 30 5.09 -54.14 -0.52
C LEU A 30 5.57 -55.58 -0.33
N ALA A 31 6.24 -55.92 0.77
CA ALA A 31 6.58 -57.32 1.08
C ALA A 31 5.31 -58.17 1.36
N SER A 32 4.29 -57.58 1.99
CA SER A 32 3.08 -58.29 2.42
C SER A 32 1.84 -58.03 1.56
N CYS A 33 1.79 -56.97 0.75
CA CYS A 33 0.60 -56.60 -0.02
C CYS A 33 0.77 -56.77 -1.55
N PRO A 34 0.13 -57.77 -2.20
CA PRO A 34 0.21 -57.97 -3.64
C PRO A 34 -0.47 -56.87 -4.47
N ALA A 35 -1.57 -56.29 -3.97
CA ALA A 35 -2.28 -55.22 -4.68
C ALA A 35 -1.41 -53.96 -4.84
N CYS A 36 -0.73 -53.53 -3.77
CA CYS A 36 0.18 -52.39 -3.83
C CYS A 36 1.44 -52.69 -4.66
N ARG A 37 1.92 -53.95 -4.72
CA ARG A 37 3.00 -54.35 -5.64
C ARG A 37 2.59 -54.16 -7.10
N GLN A 38 1.39 -54.59 -7.46
CA GLN A 38 0.87 -54.41 -8.81
C GLN A 38 0.70 -52.93 -9.15
N ALA A 39 0.16 -52.12 -8.24
CA ALA A 39 0.04 -50.67 -8.42
C ALA A 39 1.41 -50.00 -8.66
N MET A 40 2.44 -50.38 -7.90
CA MET A 40 3.79 -49.87 -8.08
C MET A 40 4.38 -50.27 -9.44
N GLN A 41 4.15 -51.50 -9.90
CA GLN A 41 4.62 -51.97 -11.21
C GLN A 41 3.99 -51.17 -12.35
N VAL A 42 2.68 -50.89 -12.29
CA VAL A 42 1.98 -50.07 -13.29
C VAL A 42 2.59 -48.67 -13.37
N GLN A 43 2.85 -48.04 -12.22
CA GLN A 43 3.48 -46.71 -12.19
C GLN A 43 4.93 -46.74 -12.70
N ALA A 44 5.70 -47.78 -12.37
CA ALA A 44 7.07 -47.95 -12.86
C ALA A 44 7.12 -48.11 -14.39
N ILE A 45 6.18 -48.87 -14.97
CA ILE A 45 6.04 -49.02 -16.42
C ILE A 45 5.69 -47.67 -17.07
N ALA A 46 4.71 -46.95 -16.51
CA ALA A 46 4.33 -45.63 -17.01
C ALA A 46 5.51 -44.65 -16.99
N ARG A 47 6.28 -44.62 -15.90
CA ARG A 47 7.50 -43.82 -15.78
C ARG A 47 8.54 -44.19 -16.83
N ALA A 48 8.76 -45.49 -17.06
CA ALA A 48 9.72 -45.96 -18.06
C ALA A 48 9.33 -45.49 -19.47
N VAL A 49 8.06 -45.60 -19.84
CA VAL A 49 7.54 -45.11 -21.13
C VAL A 49 7.77 -43.61 -21.31
N LEU A 50 7.43 -42.81 -20.28
CA LEU A 50 7.66 -41.36 -20.31
C LEU A 50 9.15 -41.01 -20.44
N ARG A 51 10.03 -41.73 -19.74
CA ARG A 51 11.48 -41.56 -19.83
C ARG A 51 12.02 -41.87 -21.22
N THR A 52 11.57 -42.95 -21.85
CA THR A 52 11.96 -43.30 -23.23
C THR A 52 11.54 -42.22 -24.23
N ARG A 53 10.43 -41.53 -23.99
CA ARG A 53 9.90 -40.46 -24.85
C ARG A 53 10.33 -39.05 -24.43
N ALA A 54 11.15 -38.91 -23.39
CA ALA A 54 11.47 -37.62 -22.79
C ALA A 54 12.02 -36.59 -23.79
N ALA A 55 12.89 -37.01 -24.71
CA ALA A 55 13.44 -36.13 -25.74
C ALA A 55 12.38 -35.59 -26.73
N GLN A 56 11.31 -36.35 -26.98
CA GLN A 56 10.19 -35.94 -27.84
C GLN A 56 9.18 -35.06 -27.10
N LEU A 57 9.14 -35.16 -25.76
CA LEU A 57 8.24 -34.42 -24.89
C LEU A 57 8.90 -33.16 -24.29
N SER A 58 10.21 -32.99 -24.44
CA SER A 58 10.94 -31.86 -23.86
C SER A 58 10.91 -30.65 -24.78
N VAL A 59 10.48 -29.51 -24.24
CA VAL A 59 10.69 -28.20 -24.85
C VAL A 59 12.07 -27.68 -24.44
N VAL A 60 12.72 -26.90 -25.31
CA VAL A 60 14.01 -26.27 -25.00
C VAL A 60 13.80 -25.22 -23.90
N ALA A 61 14.53 -25.35 -22.79
CA ALA A 61 14.50 -24.36 -21.72
C ALA A 61 15.09 -23.01 -22.19
N PRO A 62 14.49 -21.86 -21.82
CA PRO A 62 15.04 -20.56 -22.19
C PRO A 62 16.47 -20.36 -21.70
N PRO A 63 17.35 -19.72 -22.49
CA PRO A 63 18.69 -19.39 -22.04
C PRO A 63 18.63 -18.53 -20.76
N GLY A 64 19.44 -18.89 -19.77
CA GLY A 64 19.50 -18.21 -18.48
C GLY A 64 18.58 -18.77 -17.37
N LEU A 65 17.69 -19.72 -17.67
CA LEU A 65 16.84 -20.35 -16.65
C LEU A 65 17.67 -21.04 -15.56
N SER A 66 18.71 -21.78 -15.93
CA SER A 66 19.61 -22.45 -15.00
C SER A 66 20.33 -21.46 -14.09
N THR A 67 20.81 -20.35 -14.65
CA THR A 67 21.48 -19.27 -13.90
C THR A 67 20.56 -18.67 -12.84
N ARG A 68 19.29 -18.39 -13.20
CA ARG A 68 18.31 -17.86 -12.24
C ARG A 68 17.97 -18.86 -11.13
N ILE A 69 17.76 -20.13 -11.48
CA ILE A 69 17.48 -21.19 -10.50
C ILE A 69 18.65 -21.34 -9.51
N ILE A 70 19.89 -21.35 -10.00
CA ILE A 70 21.08 -21.44 -9.14
C ILE A 70 21.20 -20.21 -8.23
N ALA A 71 20.91 -19.01 -8.74
CA ALA A 71 20.91 -17.78 -7.95
C ALA A 71 19.85 -17.80 -6.84
N SER A 72 18.62 -18.22 -7.15
CA SER A 72 17.55 -18.37 -6.17
C SER A 72 17.86 -19.43 -5.12
N ALA A 73 18.37 -20.60 -5.52
CA ALA A 73 18.74 -21.67 -4.60
C ALA A 73 19.92 -21.31 -3.67
N ARG A 74 20.81 -20.41 -4.10
CA ARG A 74 21.87 -19.85 -3.24
C ARG A 74 21.34 -18.82 -2.26
N ALA A 75 20.35 -18.00 -2.66
CA ALA A 75 19.69 -17.06 -1.76
C ALA A 75 18.86 -17.75 -0.67
N GLU A 76 18.33 -18.95 -0.96
CA GLU A 76 17.52 -19.73 -0.02
C GLU A 76 18.32 -20.68 0.89
N ARG A 77 19.63 -20.86 0.66
CA ARG A 77 20.48 -21.64 1.57
C ARG A 77 21.01 -20.72 2.68
N PRO A 78 20.54 -20.82 3.93
CA PRO A 78 21.27 -20.22 5.03
C PRO A 78 22.63 -20.93 5.12
N GLU A 79 23.72 -20.18 5.02
CA GLU A 79 25.07 -20.69 5.30
C GLU A 79 25.19 -21.05 6.79
N ALA A 80 24.70 -22.23 7.16
CA ALA A 80 24.95 -22.85 8.44
C ALA A 80 26.30 -23.57 8.38
N ALA A 81 27.41 -22.86 8.63
CA ALA A 81 28.65 -23.39 9.25
C ALA A 81 29.87 -22.43 9.11
N ALA A 82 29.84 -21.27 9.76
CA ALA A 82 31.07 -20.55 10.15
C ALA A 82 30.86 -19.53 11.29
N ILE A 83 29.66 -19.49 11.88
CA ILE A 83 29.16 -18.32 12.60
C ILE A 83 29.34 -18.42 14.13
N LEU A 84 30.05 -19.42 14.68
CA LEU A 84 30.05 -19.65 16.14
C LEU A 84 31.29 -19.13 16.88
N SER A 85 32.38 -18.74 16.20
CA SER A 85 33.61 -18.27 16.89
C SER A 85 33.83 -16.75 16.85
N TRP A 86 33.01 -15.99 16.12
CA TRP A 86 33.13 -14.51 16.00
C TRP A 86 31.93 -13.73 16.62
N ARG A 87 31.08 -14.39 17.42
CA ARG A 87 29.84 -13.78 17.97
C ARG A 87 30.06 -12.88 19.19
N GLY A 88 31.25 -12.84 19.78
CA GLY A 88 31.50 -12.06 20.99
C GLY A 88 31.61 -10.54 20.77
N ARG A 89 31.95 -10.08 19.55
CA ARG A 89 32.20 -8.65 19.27
C ARG A 89 31.23 -8.01 18.28
N LEU A 90 30.50 -8.79 17.48
CA LEU A 90 29.55 -8.25 16.47
C LEU A 90 28.08 -8.30 16.93
N SER A 91 27.72 -9.01 18.00
CA SER A 91 26.32 -9.07 18.48
C SER A 91 25.82 -7.72 19.03
N ALA A 92 26.72 -6.91 19.59
CA ALA A 92 26.38 -5.56 20.04
C ALA A 92 26.06 -4.62 18.86
N PHE A 93 26.74 -4.77 17.72
CA PHE A 93 26.52 -3.93 16.54
C PHE A 93 25.24 -4.30 15.78
N SER A 94 24.89 -5.58 15.67
CA SER A 94 23.63 -5.99 15.02
C SER A 94 22.40 -5.63 15.86
N ALA A 95 22.47 -5.76 17.19
CA ALA A 95 21.39 -5.31 18.06
C ALA A 95 21.24 -3.78 18.04
N ALA A 96 22.35 -3.04 18.07
CA ALA A 96 22.33 -1.58 17.95
C ALA A 96 21.80 -1.11 16.59
N ALA A 97 22.16 -1.76 15.48
CA ALA A 97 21.67 -1.40 14.15
C ALA A 97 20.15 -1.63 14.01
N ILE A 98 19.64 -2.77 14.49
CA ILE A 98 18.19 -3.03 14.50
C ILE A 98 17.49 -2.03 15.41
N LEU A 99 18.02 -1.76 16.60
CA LEU A 99 17.48 -0.77 17.53
C LEU A 99 17.44 0.62 16.87
N VAL A 100 18.52 1.06 16.22
CA VAL A 100 18.59 2.34 15.50
C VAL A 100 17.62 2.38 14.33
N LEU A 101 17.43 1.30 13.59
CA LEU A 101 16.43 1.24 12.51
C LEU A 101 15.01 1.28 13.06
N THR A 102 14.71 0.58 14.15
CA THR A 102 13.37 0.59 14.76
C THR A 102 13.05 1.90 15.46
N LEU A 103 13.99 2.46 16.24
CA LEU A 103 13.83 3.77 16.86
C LEU A 103 13.82 4.86 15.79
N GLY A 104 14.69 4.74 14.78
CA GLY A 104 14.74 5.66 13.66
C GLY A 104 13.41 5.67 12.92
N PHE A 105 12.86 4.51 12.57
CA PHE A 105 11.56 4.40 11.92
C PHE A 105 10.42 4.93 12.80
N ALA A 106 10.41 4.61 14.10
CA ALA A 106 9.40 5.11 15.03
C ALA A 106 9.47 6.63 15.21
N LEU A 107 10.68 7.19 15.41
CA LEU A 107 10.87 8.64 15.49
C LEU A 107 10.50 9.32 14.19
N LEU A 108 10.92 8.77 13.05
CA LEU A 108 10.61 9.33 11.74
C LEU A 108 9.10 9.38 11.53
N SER A 109 8.39 8.30 11.86
CA SER A 109 6.92 8.22 11.75
C SER A 109 6.23 9.29 12.61
N ILE A 110 6.66 9.45 13.87
CA ILE A 110 6.13 10.49 14.77
C ILE A 110 6.43 11.90 14.24
N VAL A 111 7.64 12.13 13.73
CA VAL A 111 8.04 13.42 13.17
C VAL A 111 7.26 13.72 11.89
N THR A 112 7.05 12.72 11.03
CA THR A 112 6.27 12.88 9.79
C THR A 112 4.79 13.10 10.07
N GLU A 113 4.18 12.39 11.01
CA GLU A 113 2.79 12.61 11.42
C GLU A 113 2.55 14.03 11.95
N ARG A 114 3.54 14.58 12.67
CA ARG A 114 3.48 15.95 13.21
C ARG A 114 3.88 17.02 12.21
N SER A 115 4.41 16.65 11.04
CA SER A 115 4.93 17.60 10.06
C SER A 115 3.81 18.20 9.22
N THR A 116 3.63 19.52 9.31
CA THR A 116 2.73 20.26 8.41
C THR A 116 3.15 20.12 6.95
N VAL A 117 4.45 19.97 6.65
CA VAL A 117 4.96 19.83 5.28
C VAL A 117 4.59 18.49 4.66
N VAL A 118 4.62 17.41 5.45
CA VAL A 118 4.20 16.08 4.97
C VAL A 118 2.69 16.06 4.71
N LEU A 119 1.92 16.65 5.62
CA LEU A 119 0.48 16.82 5.42
C LEU A 119 0.18 17.65 4.16
N ALA A 120 0.87 18.78 3.98
CA ALA A 120 0.76 19.62 2.78
C ALA A 120 1.02 18.83 1.50
N ALA A 121 2.14 18.09 1.44
CA ALA A 121 2.44 17.21 0.31
C ALA A 121 1.32 16.20 0.00
N GLN A 122 0.71 15.60 1.03
CA GLN A 122 -0.42 14.69 0.85
C GLN A 122 -1.65 15.42 0.28
N LEU A 123 -2.00 16.58 0.83
CA LEU A 123 -3.16 17.35 0.38
C LEU A 123 -2.98 17.94 -1.03
N ALA A 124 -1.75 18.27 -1.43
CA ALA A 124 -1.41 18.63 -2.80
C ALA A 124 -1.65 17.47 -3.79
N LEU A 125 -1.32 16.24 -3.39
CA LEU A 125 -1.61 15.06 -4.21
C LEU A 125 -3.12 14.77 -4.28
N ASP A 126 -3.85 14.93 -3.17
CA ASP A 126 -5.31 14.78 -3.16
C ASP A 126 -6.01 15.88 -3.98
N HIS A 127 -5.49 17.11 -3.97
CA HIS A 127 -5.92 18.19 -4.86
C HIS A 127 -5.79 17.75 -6.33
N LEU A 128 -4.62 17.27 -6.75
CA LEU A 128 -4.40 16.80 -8.10
C LEU A 128 -5.33 15.64 -8.46
N LYS A 129 -5.44 14.63 -7.59
CA LYS A 129 -6.28 13.45 -7.81
C LYS A 129 -7.74 13.83 -8.03
N CYS A 130 -8.34 14.58 -7.11
CA CYS A 130 -9.76 14.87 -7.16
C CYS A 130 -10.14 15.85 -8.29
N PHE A 131 -9.24 16.78 -8.66
CA PHE A 131 -9.49 17.68 -9.79
C PHE A 131 -9.23 17.03 -11.15
N MET A 132 -8.11 16.30 -11.30
CA MET A 132 -7.66 15.82 -12.62
C MET A 132 -8.07 14.40 -12.95
N ILE A 133 -8.15 13.51 -11.96
CA ILE A 133 -8.41 12.08 -12.18
C ILE A 133 -9.89 11.78 -12.05
N ASP A 134 -10.52 12.30 -10.99
CA ASP A 134 -11.92 12.00 -10.70
C ASP A 134 -12.90 12.93 -11.48
N GLY A 135 -12.41 14.05 -12.04
CA GLY A 135 -13.17 14.88 -12.99
C GLY A 135 -14.36 15.65 -12.41
N ASP A 136 -14.48 15.65 -11.09
CA ASP A 136 -15.64 16.15 -10.36
C ASP A 136 -15.77 17.68 -10.29
N SER A 137 -14.83 18.38 -10.93
CA SER A 137 -14.80 19.83 -11.05
C SER A 137 -15.48 20.37 -12.32
N ASP A 138 -16.06 19.48 -13.14
CA ASP A 138 -16.64 19.84 -14.45
C ASP A 138 -18.20 19.90 -14.42
N GLY A 139 -18.80 19.61 -13.27
CA GLY A 139 -20.25 19.72 -13.04
C GLY A 139 -20.73 21.14 -12.75
N ALA A 140 -22.04 21.31 -12.52
CA ALA A 140 -22.59 22.57 -12.05
C ALA A 140 -22.21 22.82 -10.57
N PRO A 141 -22.00 24.07 -10.15
CA PRO A 141 -21.75 24.39 -8.75
C PRO A 141 -22.89 23.91 -7.85
N ILE A 142 -22.56 23.35 -6.69
CA ILE A 142 -23.51 22.93 -5.66
C ILE A 142 -23.84 24.09 -4.71
N SER A 143 -24.98 24.00 -4.02
CA SER A 143 -25.35 24.99 -3.02
C SER A 143 -24.55 24.80 -1.72
N LYS A 144 -24.40 25.89 -0.95
CA LYS A 144 -23.84 25.84 0.41
C LYS A 144 -24.58 24.83 1.28
N ALA A 145 -25.91 24.85 1.27
CA ALA A 145 -26.73 23.96 2.08
C ALA A 145 -26.49 22.47 1.74
N ASP A 146 -26.34 22.14 0.45
CA ASP A 146 -26.07 20.76 0.02
C ASP A 146 -24.67 20.29 0.44
N ALA A 147 -23.69 21.19 0.37
CA ALA A 147 -22.34 20.91 0.84
C ALA A 147 -22.30 20.67 2.36
N GLU A 148 -22.92 21.53 3.15
CA GLU A 148 -22.98 21.38 4.61
C GLU A 148 -23.77 20.13 5.02
N ALA A 149 -24.88 19.84 4.35
CA ALA A 149 -25.66 18.62 4.56
C ALA A 149 -24.85 17.35 4.21
N THR A 150 -24.02 17.42 3.18
CA THR A 150 -23.10 16.34 2.80
C THR A 150 -22.04 16.13 3.86
N ILE A 151 -21.44 17.19 4.38
CA ILE A 151 -20.47 17.12 5.48
C ILE A 151 -21.12 16.49 6.73
N ALA A 152 -22.31 16.95 7.10
CA ALA A 152 -23.04 16.42 8.26
C ALA A 152 -23.37 14.92 8.10
N ARG A 153 -23.81 14.51 6.91
CA ARG A 153 -24.21 13.12 6.62
C ARG A 153 -23.01 12.18 6.54
N GLU A 154 -21.93 12.58 5.88
CA GLU A 154 -20.81 11.68 5.56
C GLU A 154 -19.72 11.66 6.63
N TYR A 155 -19.57 12.74 7.41
CA TYR A 155 -18.51 12.85 8.42
C TYR A 155 -19.04 12.92 9.86
N GLY A 156 -20.35 13.08 10.04
CA GLY A 156 -20.98 13.09 11.37
C GLY A 156 -20.72 14.36 12.18
N TRP A 157 -20.25 15.44 11.54
CA TRP A 157 -20.07 16.76 12.14
C TRP A 157 -20.50 17.86 11.18
N THR A 158 -20.83 19.03 11.70
CA THR A 158 -21.26 20.18 10.90
C THR A 158 -20.12 21.17 10.72
N ALA A 159 -19.99 21.78 9.55
CA ALA A 159 -19.15 22.96 9.32
C ALA A 159 -19.93 24.00 8.52
N SER A 160 -19.70 25.28 8.81
CA SER A 160 -20.08 26.34 7.87
C SER A 160 -19.10 26.30 6.71
N VAL A 161 -19.59 26.28 5.48
CA VAL A 161 -18.74 26.36 4.28
C VAL A 161 -19.08 27.59 3.46
N PRO A 162 -18.08 28.23 2.83
CA PRO A 162 -18.34 29.41 2.01
C PRO A 162 -19.19 29.07 0.78
N ALA A 163 -20.18 29.92 0.50
CA ALA A 163 -21.03 29.76 -0.66
C ALA A 163 -20.29 30.16 -1.95
N SER A 164 -20.81 29.70 -3.09
CA SER A 164 -20.46 30.28 -4.39
C SER A 164 -20.77 31.79 -4.39
N ALA A 165 -19.82 32.60 -4.86
CA ALA A 165 -19.91 34.05 -4.94
C ALA A 165 -19.50 34.52 -6.34
N ALA A 166 -20.49 34.69 -7.22
CA ALA A 166 -20.25 35.04 -8.63
C ALA A 166 -19.48 36.36 -8.80
N ALA A 167 -19.72 37.35 -7.93
CA ALA A 167 -18.99 38.63 -7.95
C ALA A 167 -17.49 38.50 -7.65
N GLU A 168 -17.10 37.49 -6.87
CA GLU A 168 -15.72 37.17 -6.52
C GLU A 168 -15.12 36.11 -7.48
N GLY A 169 -15.96 35.55 -8.37
CA GLY A 169 -15.61 34.43 -9.24
C GLY A 169 -15.39 33.12 -8.48
N VAL A 170 -16.05 32.92 -7.35
CA VAL A 170 -15.93 31.71 -6.52
C VAL A 170 -17.09 30.77 -6.80
N GLU A 171 -16.80 29.53 -7.14
CA GLU A 171 -17.79 28.49 -7.42
C GLU A 171 -17.47 27.26 -6.57
N LEU A 172 -18.42 26.83 -5.72
CA LEU A 172 -18.33 25.60 -4.95
C LEU A 172 -18.82 24.42 -5.80
N MET A 173 -17.92 23.50 -6.14
CA MET A 173 -18.18 22.44 -7.11
C MET A 173 -18.63 21.15 -6.46
N ALA A 174 -17.96 20.71 -5.40
CA ALA A 174 -18.22 19.41 -4.78
C ALA A 174 -17.68 19.34 -3.34
N VAL A 175 -18.14 18.33 -2.60
CA VAL A 175 -17.53 17.86 -1.34
C VAL A 175 -17.09 16.41 -1.54
N ARG A 176 -15.87 16.08 -1.13
CA ARG A 176 -15.22 14.77 -1.31
C ARG A 176 -14.66 14.23 -0.02
N HIS A 177 -14.76 12.90 0.09
CA HIS A 177 -14.20 12.11 1.16
C HIS A 177 -12.75 11.70 0.87
N CYS A 178 -11.81 12.43 1.47
CA CYS A 178 -10.37 12.19 1.35
C CYS A 178 -9.77 11.79 2.70
N LEU A 179 -8.82 10.83 2.67
CA LEU A 179 -8.12 10.33 3.85
C LEU A 179 -6.82 11.13 4.05
N TYR A 180 -6.49 11.46 5.30
CA TYR A 180 -5.20 12.05 5.66
C TYR A 180 -4.60 11.32 6.86
N GLY A 181 -3.37 10.82 6.77
CA GLY A 181 -2.81 9.96 7.82
C GLY A 181 -3.80 8.88 8.29
N ASP A 182 -4.17 8.91 9.57
CA ASP A 182 -5.18 8.03 10.20
C ASP A 182 -6.60 8.64 10.30
N GLY A 183 -6.83 9.83 9.73
CA GLY A 183 -8.07 10.61 9.83
C GLY A 183 -8.78 10.87 8.50
N MET A 184 -9.91 11.58 8.58
CA MET A 184 -10.78 11.91 7.44
C MET A 184 -10.95 13.42 7.29
N ALA A 185 -10.68 13.96 6.10
CA ALA A 185 -10.89 15.38 5.78
C ALA A 185 -12.14 15.56 4.94
N ALA A 186 -12.92 16.60 5.24
CA ALA A 186 -13.84 17.13 4.25
C ALA A 186 -13.03 17.92 3.22
N HIS A 187 -13.04 17.47 1.98
CA HIS A 187 -12.34 18.12 0.87
C HIS A 187 -13.38 18.81 0.00
N LEU A 188 -13.42 20.14 0.07
CA LEU A 188 -14.27 20.96 -0.76
C LEU A 188 -13.51 21.42 -1.99
N LEU A 189 -14.12 21.24 -3.16
CA LEU A 189 -13.56 21.63 -4.44
C LEU A 189 -14.20 22.96 -4.84
N TYR A 190 -13.37 23.97 -5.05
CA TYR A 190 -13.78 25.28 -5.57
C TYR A 190 -13.14 25.55 -6.93
N ARG A 191 -13.81 26.36 -7.76
CA ARG A 191 -13.19 27.11 -8.83
C ARG A 191 -13.17 28.58 -8.46
N VAL A 192 -11.98 29.18 -8.43
CA VAL A 192 -11.81 30.61 -8.19
C VAL A 192 -11.28 31.24 -9.48
N LYS A 193 -12.12 32.01 -10.16
CA LYS A 193 -11.85 32.57 -11.50
C LYS A 193 -11.41 31.47 -12.49
N GLY A 194 -12.06 30.31 -12.40
CA GLY A 194 -11.76 29.12 -13.19
C GLY A 194 -10.60 28.26 -12.69
N GLN A 195 -9.76 28.75 -11.77
CA GLN A 195 -8.63 27.99 -11.21
C GLN A 195 -9.10 27.04 -10.12
N ALA A 196 -8.52 25.84 -10.09
CA ALA A 196 -8.82 24.84 -9.09
C ALA A 196 -8.31 25.27 -7.70
N VAL A 197 -9.17 25.19 -6.69
CA VAL A 197 -8.81 25.47 -5.29
C VAL A 197 -9.45 24.42 -4.40
N SER A 198 -8.65 23.73 -3.59
CA SER A 198 -9.15 22.79 -2.59
C SER A 198 -9.17 23.42 -1.21
N LEU A 199 -10.28 23.26 -0.48
CA LEU A 199 -10.35 23.53 0.96
C LEU A 199 -10.50 22.21 1.70
N PHE A 200 -9.53 21.88 2.55
CA PHE A 200 -9.60 20.74 3.46
C PHE A 200 -9.99 21.20 4.86
N ILE A 201 -10.93 20.50 5.49
CA ILE A 201 -11.38 20.73 6.87
C ILE A 201 -11.11 19.46 7.68
N MET A 202 -10.30 19.59 8.71
CA MET A 202 -9.79 18.47 9.53
C MET A 202 -10.05 18.73 11.02
N PRO A 203 -11.07 18.09 11.62
CA PRO A 203 -11.35 18.22 13.05
C PRO A 203 -10.36 17.40 13.90
N GLY A 204 -10.16 17.82 15.15
CA GLY A 204 -9.25 17.18 16.10
C GLY A 204 -7.76 17.34 15.75
N LEU A 205 -7.44 18.05 14.66
CA LEU A 205 -6.10 18.36 14.23
C LEU A 205 -5.81 19.83 14.52
N VAL A 206 -4.68 20.10 15.17
CA VAL A 206 -4.17 21.46 15.38
C VAL A 206 -2.82 21.58 14.67
N ARG A 207 -2.72 22.57 13.78
CA ARG A 207 -1.47 22.94 13.09
C ARG A 207 -1.20 24.44 13.24
N PRO A 208 0.07 24.85 13.36
CA PRO A 208 0.41 26.26 13.35
C PRO A 208 0.00 26.87 12.01
N ALA A 209 -0.43 28.13 12.03
CA ALA A 209 -0.68 28.86 10.80
C ALA A 209 0.62 28.96 9.99
N ALA A 210 0.53 28.68 8.70
CA ALA A 210 1.69 28.63 7.81
C ALA A 210 1.26 28.90 6.37
N GLU A 211 2.19 29.43 5.59
CA GLU A 211 2.13 29.45 4.14
C GLU A 211 3.25 28.54 3.64
N LEU A 212 2.90 27.61 2.75
CA LEU A 212 3.81 26.56 2.27
C LEU A 212 3.71 26.51 0.74
N SER A 213 4.82 26.15 0.10
CA SER A 213 4.81 25.78 -1.32
C SER A 213 5.41 24.38 -1.44
N VAL A 214 4.58 23.41 -1.81
CA VAL A 214 4.93 21.98 -1.81
C VAL A 214 4.40 21.34 -3.09
N LEU A 215 5.23 20.53 -3.77
CA LEU A 215 4.85 19.83 -5.01
C LEU A 215 4.23 20.74 -6.10
N GLY A 216 4.68 21.99 -6.21
CA GLY A 216 4.17 22.94 -7.21
C GLY A 216 2.81 23.56 -6.87
N HIS A 217 2.36 23.43 -5.61
CA HIS A 217 1.14 24.03 -5.10
C HIS A 217 1.46 24.99 -3.96
N ASP A 218 0.70 26.07 -3.87
CA ASP A 218 0.72 27.00 -2.76
C ASP A 218 -0.40 26.65 -1.77
N GLU A 219 -0.06 26.68 -0.49
CA GLU A 219 -0.93 26.26 0.59
C GLU A 219 -0.99 27.26 1.73
N VAL A 220 -2.21 27.48 2.25
CA VAL A 220 -2.45 28.32 3.43
C VAL A 220 -3.09 27.47 4.52
N VAL A 221 -2.43 27.40 5.67
CA VAL A 221 -2.86 26.64 6.85
C VAL A 221 -3.35 27.59 7.93
N TRP A 222 -4.50 27.29 8.53
CA TRP A 222 -4.93 27.94 9.76
C TRP A 222 -5.73 26.97 10.63
N THR A 223 -5.82 27.29 11.92
CA THR A 223 -6.67 26.55 12.87
C THR A 223 -7.74 27.50 13.43
N GLN A 224 -8.96 27.01 13.55
CA GLN A 224 -10.06 27.71 14.22
C GLN A 224 -10.85 26.71 15.07
N GLY A 225 -10.93 26.98 16.38
CA GLY A 225 -11.47 26.02 17.33
C GLY A 225 -10.60 24.76 17.38
N ASP A 226 -11.24 23.60 17.22
CA ASP A 226 -10.60 22.28 17.18
C ASP A 226 -10.32 21.78 15.75
N ARG A 227 -10.37 22.67 14.75
CA ARG A 227 -10.26 22.29 13.33
C ARG A 227 -9.12 23.00 12.64
N THR A 228 -8.32 22.24 11.91
CA THR A 228 -7.35 22.75 10.95
C THR A 228 -8.00 22.85 9.58
N TYR A 229 -7.72 23.96 8.90
CA TYR A 229 -8.12 24.22 7.54
C TYR A 229 -6.87 24.39 6.68
N MET A 230 -6.86 23.79 5.50
CA MET A 230 -5.79 23.94 4.53
C MET A 230 -6.39 24.26 3.16
N LEU A 231 -6.00 25.40 2.61
CA LEU A 231 -6.35 25.83 1.27
C LEU A 231 -5.18 25.48 0.35
N VAL A 232 -5.45 24.82 -0.78
CA VAL A 232 -4.44 24.37 -1.76
C VAL A 232 -4.82 24.86 -3.15
N ALA A 233 -3.89 25.47 -3.87
CA ALA A 233 -4.04 25.80 -5.29
C ALA A 233 -2.68 25.77 -6.01
N ASP A 234 -2.68 25.87 -7.34
CA ASP A 234 -1.45 25.88 -8.14
C ASP A 234 -0.48 27.01 -7.73
N ALA A 235 0.82 26.74 -7.82
CA ALA A 235 1.85 27.72 -7.47
C ALA A 235 1.73 29.04 -8.27
N GLY A 236 1.99 30.15 -7.60
CA GLY A 236 1.86 31.50 -8.18
C GLY A 236 0.46 32.08 -8.10
N THR A 237 -0.49 31.37 -7.49
CA THR A 237 -1.84 31.88 -7.15
C THR A 237 -1.94 32.40 -5.70
N THR A 238 -0.80 32.48 -4.99
CA THR A 238 -0.67 32.80 -3.56
C THR A 238 -1.38 34.09 -3.12
N ALA A 239 -1.30 35.16 -3.91
CA ALA A 239 -1.97 36.43 -3.61
C ALA A 239 -3.51 36.32 -3.66
N GLY A 240 -4.03 35.39 -4.47
CA GLY A 240 -5.45 35.00 -4.50
C GLY A 240 -5.81 34.14 -3.30
N LEU A 241 -4.97 33.15 -2.97
CA LEU A 241 -5.13 32.25 -1.82
C LEU A 241 -5.27 33.00 -0.49
N ALA A 242 -4.45 34.02 -0.21
CA ALA A 242 -4.55 34.75 1.06
C ALA A 242 -5.89 35.52 1.20
N ARG A 243 -6.41 36.06 0.09
CA ARG A 243 -7.71 36.74 0.04
C ARG A 243 -8.86 35.74 0.18
N VAL A 244 -8.79 34.64 -0.55
CA VAL A 244 -9.75 33.53 -0.45
C VAL A 244 -9.72 32.98 0.97
N ALA A 245 -8.58 32.60 1.54
CA ALA A 245 -8.45 32.16 2.92
C ALA A 245 -9.00 33.17 3.94
N SER A 246 -8.87 34.48 3.69
CA SER A 246 -9.46 35.51 4.55
C SER A 246 -10.98 35.59 4.42
N TYR A 247 -11.52 35.49 3.20
CA TYR A 247 -12.95 35.36 2.96
C TYR A 247 -13.52 34.09 3.60
N LEU A 248 -12.89 32.93 3.34
CA LEU A 248 -13.28 31.64 3.89
C LEU A 248 -13.23 31.64 5.43
N ARG A 249 -12.21 32.27 6.05
CA ARG A 249 -12.11 32.41 7.52
C ARG A 249 -13.22 33.24 8.14
N ASN A 250 -13.75 34.23 7.41
CA ASN A 250 -14.79 35.11 7.92
C ASN A 250 -16.19 34.49 7.76
N GLU A 251 -16.42 33.75 6.67
CA GLU A 251 -17.68 33.06 6.36
C GLU A 251 -17.85 31.71 7.07
N ALA A 252 -16.75 31.06 7.49
CA ALA A 252 -16.77 29.82 8.26
C ALA A 252 -16.98 30.00 9.78
N ARG A 253 -17.16 31.24 10.26
CA ARG A 253 -17.55 31.57 11.64
C ARG A 253 -19.03 31.31 11.90
#